data_AF-A0A520IMN7-F1
#
_entry.id   AF-A0A520IMN7-F1
#
_cell.length_a   1.000
_cell.length_b   1.000
_cell.length_c   1.000
_cell.angle_alpha   90.00
_cell.angle_beta   90.00
_cell.angle_gamma   90.00
#
_symmetry.space_group_name_H-M   'P 1'
#
loop_
_entity.id
_entity.type
_entity.pdbx_description
1 polymer ?
#
loop_
_entity_poly.entity_id
_entity_poly.type
_entity_poly.pdbx_seq_one_letter_code
_entity_poly.pdbx_strand_id
1 'polypeptide(L)'
;MTTIPVSLGSRSYDVVIEAGLLARAADWLAPLSRGRKMAIVTDSNVLPHLETLQTSLSAAGVESEAIVLNPGESTKSWAQLEALTDRLLDLGIERGDHVIALGGGVIGDLVGFACAILKRGCGFVQIPTTLLAQVDSSVGGKTAINSRAGKN
;
A
#
# COMPACT_ATOMS: atom_id res chain seq x y z
N MET A 1 -2.36 -6.60 -20.90
CA MET A 1 -2.01 -5.47 -20.01
C MET A 1 -2.68 -4.20 -20.50
N THR A 2 -3.37 -3.50 -19.62
CA THR A 2 -3.95 -2.16 -19.85
C THR A 2 -3.31 -1.20 -18.87
N THR A 3 -2.87 -0.04 -19.35
CA THR A 3 -2.33 1.04 -18.50
C THR A 3 -3.23 2.26 -18.60
N ILE A 4 -3.69 2.77 -17.47
CA ILE A 4 -4.51 3.98 -17.39
C ILE A 4 -3.67 5.09 -16.75
N PRO A 5 -3.24 6.12 -17.50
CA PRO A 5 -2.49 7.22 -16.93
C PRO A 5 -3.43 8.17 -16.15
N VAL A 6 -3.10 8.42 -14.89
CA VAL A 6 -3.81 9.37 -14.02
C VAL A 6 -3.02 10.67 -13.99
N SER A 7 -3.52 11.68 -14.72
CA SER A 7 -2.85 12.98 -14.88
C SER A 7 -3.09 13.90 -13.69
N LEU A 8 -2.09 14.07 -12.83
CA LEU A 8 -2.14 14.91 -11.61
C LEU A 8 -0.95 15.87 -11.50
N GLY A 9 -0.41 16.28 -12.65
CA GLY A 9 0.79 17.12 -12.73
C GLY A 9 2.03 16.36 -12.26
N SER A 10 2.78 16.93 -11.30
CA SER A 10 3.97 16.28 -10.73
C SER A 10 3.69 14.98 -9.96
N ARG A 11 2.41 14.68 -9.68
CA ARG A 11 1.96 13.48 -8.96
C ARG A 11 1.30 12.47 -9.89
N SER A 12 1.48 12.61 -11.21
CA SER A 12 0.88 11.68 -12.16
C SER A 12 1.43 10.27 -11.95
N TYR A 13 0.57 9.27 -12.10
CA TYR A 13 0.92 7.86 -11.92
C TYR A 13 0.12 6.99 -12.88
N ASP A 14 0.62 5.78 -13.11
CA ASP A 14 -0.03 4.78 -13.95
C ASP A 14 -0.82 3.78 -13.10
N VAL A 15 -2.04 3.46 -13.52
CA VAL A 15 -2.78 2.30 -13.04
C VAL A 15 -2.58 1.16 -14.03
N VAL A 16 -1.89 0.11 -13.59
CA VAL A 16 -1.60 -1.07 -14.42
C VAL A 16 -2.59 -2.18 -14.10
N ILE A 17 -3.26 -2.69 -15.13
CA ILE A 17 -4.30 -3.72 -15.02
C ILE A 17 -3.94 -4.88 -15.94
N GLU A 18 -3.67 -6.05 -15.35
CA GLU A 18 -3.37 -7.27 -16.09
C GLU A 18 -3.72 -8.50 -15.25
N ALA A 19 -4.25 -9.54 -15.89
CA ALA A 19 -4.43 -10.83 -15.22
C ALA A 19 -3.07 -11.43 -14.85
N GLY A 20 -2.89 -11.83 -13.59
CA GLY A 20 -1.62 -12.37 -13.09
C GLY A 20 -0.55 -11.32 -12.80
N LEU A 21 -0.87 -10.02 -12.83
CA LEU A 21 0.08 -8.92 -12.60
C LEU A 21 0.88 -9.07 -11.30
N LEU A 22 0.24 -9.55 -10.24
CA LEU A 22 0.87 -9.65 -8.91
C LEU A 22 2.13 -10.52 -8.89
N ALA A 23 2.16 -11.59 -9.70
CA ALA A 23 3.33 -12.47 -9.82
C ALA A 23 4.53 -11.79 -10.49
N ARG A 24 4.29 -10.68 -11.20
CA ARG A 24 5.31 -9.85 -11.85
C ARG A 24 5.38 -8.44 -11.27
N ALA A 25 4.79 -8.21 -10.10
CA ALA A 25 4.71 -6.87 -9.51
C ALA A 25 6.11 -6.25 -9.28
N ALA A 26 7.14 -7.09 -9.10
CA ALA A 26 8.52 -6.63 -8.99
C ALA A 26 9.03 -5.82 -10.19
N ASP A 27 8.49 -6.02 -11.41
CA ASP A 27 8.86 -5.23 -12.60
C ASP A 27 8.60 -3.73 -12.39
N TRP A 28 7.60 -3.39 -11.56
CA TRP A 28 7.26 -2.02 -11.19
C TRP A 28 7.80 -1.60 -9.81
N LEU A 29 7.87 -2.55 -8.87
CA LEU A 29 8.23 -2.25 -7.48
C LEU A 29 9.74 -2.20 -7.24
N ALA A 30 10.54 -3.03 -7.93
CA ALA A 30 11.99 -3.09 -7.72
C ALA A 30 12.70 -1.74 -7.95
N PRO A 31 12.38 -0.95 -8.98
CA PRO A 31 12.94 0.40 -9.14
C PRO A 31 12.61 1.35 -7.98
N LEU A 32 11.45 1.19 -7.35
CA LEU A 32 10.98 2.02 -6.22
C LEU A 32 11.67 1.64 -4.91
N SER A 33 12.11 0.39 -4.77
CA SER A 33 12.79 -0.12 -3.58
C SER A 33 14.11 0.60 -3.31
N ARG A 34 14.80 1.07 -4.37
CA ARG A 34 16.14 1.68 -4.29
C ARG A 34 17.15 0.85 -3.48
N GLY A 35 17.06 -0.47 -3.56
CA GLY A 35 17.91 -1.40 -2.82
C GLY A 35 17.61 -1.49 -1.33
N ARG A 36 16.47 -0.96 -0.87
CA ARG A 36 15.98 -1.05 0.50
C ARG A 36 14.87 -2.08 0.61
N LYS A 37 14.69 -2.62 1.81
CA LYS A 37 13.57 -3.51 2.14
C LYS A 37 12.25 -2.76 2.00
N MET A 38 11.29 -3.34 1.28
CA MET A 38 9.95 -2.76 1.12
C MET A 38 9.01 -3.22 2.23
N ALA A 39 8.33 -2.27 2.87
CA ALA A 39 7.26 -2.59 3.83
C ALA A 39 5.95 -2.87 3.07
N ILE A 40 5.30 -3.99 3.36
CA ILE A 40 3.99 -4.37 2.83
C ILE A 40 2.99 -4.36 3.98
N VAL A 41 1.92 -3.58 3.87
CA VAL A 41 0.82 -3.57 4.84
C VAL A 41 -0.38 -4.26 4.21
N THR A 42 -0.95 -5.23 4.93
CA THR A 42 -2.07 -6.06 4.46
C THR A 42 -2.97 -6.45 5.62
N ASP A 43 -4.12 -7.05 5.34
CA ASP A 43 -4.90 -7.80 6.33
C ASP A 43 -4.79 -9.31 6.16
N SER A 44 -5.22 -10.06 7.18
CA SER A 44 -5.11 -11.53 7.22
C SER A 44 -5.96 -12.27 6.18
N ASN A 45 -6.97 -11.65 5.57
CA ASN A 45 -7.76 -12.31 4.51
C ASN A 45 -6.99 -12.34 3.18
N VAL A 46 -5.94 -11.53 3.04
CA VAL A 46 -5.20 -11.29 1.80
C VAL A 46 -3.84 -12.02 1.79
N LEU A 47 -3.56 -12.87 2.80
CA LEU A 47 -2.30 -13.61 2.92
C LEU A 47 -1.89 -14.42 1.66
N PRO A 48 -2.80 -15.08 0.92
CA PRO A 48 -2.40 -15.77 -0.33
C PRO A 48 -1.82 -14.80 -1.38
N HIS A 49 -2.33 -13.56 -1.43
CA HIS A 49 -1.79 -12.52 -2.30
C HIS A 49 -0.46 -11.98 -1.77
N LEU A 50 -0.30 -11.89 -0.45
CA LEU A 50 0.97 -11.51 0.17
C LEU A 50 2.09 -12.48 -0.24
N GLU A 51 1.85 -13.78 -0.15
CA GLU A 51 2.83 -14.81 -0.55
C GLU A 51 3.23 -14.66 -2.02
N THR A 52 2.26 -14.43 -2.90
CA THR A 52 2.51 -14.19 -4.33
C THR A 52 3.40 -12.95 -4.54
N LEU A 53 3.09 -11.85 -3.84
CA LEU A 53 3.85 -10.60 -3.94
C LEU A 53 5.27 -10.74 -3.41
N GLN A 54 5.45 -11.35 -2.23
CA GLN A 54 6.76 -11.56 -1.63
C GLN A 54 7.62 -12.49 -2.49
N THR A 55 7.02 -13.50 -3.11
CA THR A 55 7.71 -14.37 -4.08
C THR A 55 8.19 -13.58 -5.29
N SER A 56 7.35 -12.70 -5.85
CA SER A 56 7.71 -11.81 -6.96
C SER A 56 8.88 -10.89 -6.59
N LEU A 57 8.82 -10.23 -5.43
CA LEU A 57 9.86 -9.33 -4.94
C LEU A 57 11.18 -10.07 -4.68
N SER A 58 11.11 -11.22 -3.99
CA SER A 58 12.30 -12.03 -3.68
C SER A 58 12.98 -12.55 -4.94
N ALA A 59 12.22 -12.93 -5.99
CA ALA A 59 12.80 -13.36 -7.27
C ALA A 59 13.57 -12.24 -7.97
N ALA A 60 13.21 -10.97 -7.70
CA ALA A 60 13.92 -9.79 -8.18
C ALA A 60 15.02 -9.29 -7.22
N GLY A 61 15.31 -10.03 -6.14
CA GLY A 61 16.30 -9.64 -5.13
C GLY A 61 15.86 -8.48 -4.22
N VAL A 62 14.55 -8.19 -4.14
CA VAL A 62 14.00 -7.17 -3.27
C VAL A 62 13.50 -7.81 -1.98
N GLU A 63 14.15 -7.49 -0.86
CA GLU A 63 13.65 -7.88 0.46
C GLU A 63 12.33 -7.18 0.78
N SER A 64 11.45 -7.85 1.52
CA SER A 64 10.20 -7.27 2.01
C SER A 64 9.88 -7.69 3.44
N GLU A 65 9.20 -6.82 4.18
CA GLU A 65 8.64 -7.09 5.50
C GLU A 65 7.13 -6.88 5.46
N ALA A 66 6.35 -7.82 5.97
CA ALA A 66 4.90 -7.72 6.03
C ALA A 66 4.41 -7.26 7.41
N ILE A 67 3.52 -6.27 7.43
CA ILE A 67 2.73 -5.84 8.59
C ILE A 67 1.30 -6.32 8.33
N VAL A 68 0.89 -7.37 9.04
CA VAL A 68 -0.43 -8.00 8.88
C VAL A 68 -1.38 -7.46 9.96
N LEU A 69 -2.45 -6.81 9.52
CA LEU A 69 -3.49 -6.23 10.38
C LEU A 69 -4.71 -7.15 10.45
N ASN A 70 -5.56 -6.91 11.45
CA ASN A 70 -6.87 -7.55 11.49
C ASN A 70 -7.75 -7.01 10.34
N PRO A 71 -8.59 -7.86 9.73
CA PRO A 71 -9.49 -7.42 8.67
C PRO A 71 -10.68 -6.66 9.25
N GLY A 72 -11.23 -5.75 8.45
CA GLY A 72 -12.48 -5.06 8.75
C GLY A 72 -12.35 -3.54 8.96
N GLU A 73 -13.48 -2.84 8.88
CA GLU A 73 -13.55 -1.38 8.90
C GLU A 73 -13.02 -0.75 10.20
N SER A 74 -13.06 -1.48 11.33
CA SER A 74 -12.51 -1.01 12.61
C SER A 74 -11.00 -0.79 12.56
N THR A 75 -10.30 -1.40 11.59
CA THR A 75 -8.88 -1.18 11.37
C THR A 75 -8.57 0.26 10.93
N LYS A 76 -9.52 0.96 10.30
CA LYS A 76 -9.41 2.40 10.04
C LYS A 76 -9.68 3.20 11.31
N SER A 77 -8.70 3.28 12.21
CA SER A 77 -8.82 4.00 13.48
C SER A 77 -7.52 4.69 13.88
N TRP A 78 -7.59 5.63 14.82
CA TRP A 78 -6.43 6.30 15.40
C TRP A 78 -5.43 5.33 16.02
N ALA A 79 -5.92 4.34 16.78
CA ALA A 79 -5.07 3.36 17.43
C ALA A 79 -4.26 2.53 16.43
N GLN A 80 -4.87 2.15 15.30
CA GLN A 80 -4.17 1.42 14.25
C GLN A 80 -3.26 2.31 13.41
N LEU A 81 -3.63 3.58 13.21
CA LEU A 81 -2.75 4.55 12.55
C LEU A 81 -1.47 4.78 13.36
N GLU A 82 -1.60 4.97 14.68
CA GLU A 82 -0.47 5.13 15.61
C GLU A 82 0.44 3.90 15.56
N ALA A 83 -0.12 2.71 15.81
CA ALA A 83 0.64 1.46 15.79
C ALA A 83 1.32 1.19 14.43
N LEU A 84 0.64 1.47 13.32
CA LEU A 84 1.21 1.33 11.98
C LEU A 84 2.36 2.33 11.77
N THR A 85 2.19 3.58 12.17
CA THR A 85 3.21 4.62 12.03
C THR A 85 4.47 4.25 12.81
N ASP A 86 4.33 3.80 14.06
CA ASP A 86 5.45 3.34 14.88
C ASP A 86 6.16 2.15 14.24
N ARG A 87 5.41 1.17 13.73
CA ARG A 87 6.01 0.01 13.06
C ARG A 87 6.77 0.40 11.79
N LEU A 88 6.26 1.35 11.01
CA LEU A 88 6.97 1.86 9.83
C LEU A 88 8.24 2.63 10.22
N LEU A 89 8.22 3.36 11.33
CA LEU A 89 9.42 4.03 11.87
C LEU A 89 10.46 3.02 12.38
N ASP A 90 10.04 1.96 13.05
CA ASP A 90 10.91 0.87 13.52
C ASP A 90 11.61 0.15 12.37
N LEU A 91 10.91 0.01 11.22
CA LEU A 91 11.49 -0.51 9.98
C LEU A 91 12.42 0.49 9.27
N GLY A 92 12.57 1.70 9.82
CA GLY A 92 13.47 2.72 9.30
C GLY A 92 12.95 3.37 8.01
N ILE A 93 11.64 3.39 7.77
CA ILE A 93 11.06 4.03 6.58
C ILE A 93 11.40 5.52 6.55
N GLU A 94 11.94 5.97 5.43
CA GLU A 94 12.34 7.36 5.17
C GLU A 94 11.44 8.04 4.14
N ARG A 95 11.61 9.36 3.97
CA ARG A 95 10.83 10.20 3.06
C ARG A 95 10.86 9.73 1.59
N GLY A 96 11.98 9.12 1.18
CA GLY A 96 12.18 8.64 -0.19
C GLY A 96 11.75 7.19 -0.42
N ASP A 97 11.28 6.50 0.62
CA ASP A 97 10.86 5.09 0.56
C ASP A 97 9.41 4.97 0.10
N HIS A 98 9.02 3.77 -0.30
CA HIS A 98 7.66 3.42 -0.72
C HIS A 98 7.09 2.29 0.12
N VAL A 99 5.93 2.51 0.72
CA VAL A 99 5.16 1.48 1.44
C VAL A 99 4.11 0.88 0.52
N ILE A 100 3.95 -0.45 0.53
CA ILE A 100 2.96 -1.13 -0.30
C ILE A 100 1.68 -1.37 0.52
N ALA A 101 0.54 -0.89 0.02
CA ALA A 101 -0.78 -1.20 0.54
C ALA A 101 -1.40 -2.34 -0.27
N LEU A 102 -1.36 -3.56 0.26
CA LEU A 102 -1.94 -4.76 -0.37
C LEU A 102 -3.26 -5.09 0.31
N GLY A 103 -4.39 -4.82 -0.33
CA GLY A 103 -5.70 -5.12 0.28
C GLY A 103 -6.87 -4.36 -0.34
N GLY A 104 -8.00 -4.36 0.38
CA GLY A 104 -9.16 -3.55 0.01
C GLY A 104 -9.02 -2.06 0.37
N GLY A 105 -10.11 -1.32 0.23
CA GLY A 105 -10.14 0.13 0.52
C GLY A 105 -9.76 0.48 1.95
N VAL A 106 -10.04 -0.41 2.92
CA VAL A 106 -9.65 -0.25 4.32
C VAL A 106 -8.13 -0.12 4.49
N ILE A 107 -7.38 -1.05 3.89
CA ILE A 107 -5.91 -1.04 3.92
C ILE A 107 -5.38 0.14 3.11
N GLY A 108 -5.93 0.39 1.92
CA GLY A 108 -5.52 1.52 1.07
C GLY A 108 -5.63 2.87 1.79
N ASP A 109 -6.76 3.11 2.46
CA ASP A 109 -7.02 4.35 3.19
C ASP A 109 -6.08 4.53 4.39
N LEU A 110 -5.95 3.50 5.25
CA LEU A 110 -5.11 3.57 6.44
C LEU A 110 -3.64 3.78 6.08
N VAL A 111 -3.13 3.00 5.12
CA VAL A 111 -1.72 3.05 4.70
C VAL A 111 -1.42 4.35 3.97
N GLY A 112 -2.31 4.77 3.08
CA GLY A 112 -2.17 6.05 2.39
C GLY A 112 -2.14 7.22 3.37
N PHE A 113 -2.99 7.21 4.40
CA PHE A 113 -3.00 8.25 5.41
C PHE A 113 -1.75 8.22 6.30
N ALA A 114 -1.30 7.03 6.71
CA ALA A 114 -0.04 6.86 7.43
C ALA A 114 1.13 7.43 6.63
N CYS A 115 1.24 7.09 5.34
CA CYS A 115 2.30 7.59 4.47
C CYS A 115 2.25 9.10 4.24
N ALA A 116 1.05 9.71 4.25
CA ALA A 116 0.89 11.16 4.12
C ALA A 116 1.44 11.93 5.32
N ILE A 117 1.38 11.36 6.53
CA ILE A 117 1.85 12.01 7.77
C ILE A 117 3.26 11.57 8.18
N LEU A 118 3.65 10.34 7.87
CA LEU A 118 4.95 9.77 8.23
C LEU A 118 6.08 10.62 7.64
N LYS A 119 6.91 11.20 8.52
CA LYS A 119 8.00 12.13 8.14
C LYS A 119 7.56 13.25 7.18
N ARG A 120 6.30 13.71 7.30
CA ARG A 120 5.65 14.71 6.43
C ARG A 120 5.48 14.26 4.97
N GLY A 121 5.33 12.96 4.75
CA GLY A 121 5.07 12.35 3.44
C GLY A 121 6.20 11.43 3.01
N CYS A 122 5.89 10.15 2.80
CA CYS A 122 6.70 9.20 2.03
C CYS A 122 5.91 8.66 0.84
N GLY A 123 6.57 7.90 -0.04
CA GLY A 123 5.91 7.22 -1.15
C GLY A 123 5.02 6.08 -0.66
N PHE A 124 4.00 5.75 -1.46
CA PHE A 124 3.25 4.51 -1.26
C PHE A 124 2.71 3.98 -2.59
N VAL A 125 2.46 2.67 -2.65
CA VAL A 125 1.93 1.97 -3.83
C VAL A 125 0.67 1.22 -3.44
N GLN A 126 -0.43 1.40 -4.18
CA GLN A 126 -1.65 0.62 -3.98
C GLN A 126 -1.65 -0.66 -4.82
N ILE A 127 -2.00 -1.77 -4.20
CA ILE A 127 -2.32 -3.05 -4.86
C ILE A 127 -3.72 -3.47 -4.39
N PRO A 128 -4.78 -2.91 -5.00
CA PRO A 128 -6.15 -3.12 -4.55
C PRO A 128 -6.67 -4.53 -4.89
N THR A 129 -7.15 -5.27 -3.89
CA THR A 129 -7.61 -6.67 -4.02
C THR A 129 -9.13 -6.85 -4.03
N THR A 130 -9.88 -5.75 -3.93
CA THR A 130 -11.34 -5.76 -4.07
C THR A 130 -11.74 -4.95 -5.30
N LEU A 131 -12.82 -5.37 -5.98
CA LEU A 131 -13.32 -4.63 -7.15
C LEU A 131 -13.66 -3.18 -6.79
N LEU A 132 -14.28 -2.94 -5.63
CA LEU A 132 -14.59 -1.59 -5.15
C LEU A 132 -13.31 -0.73 -5.02
N ALA A 133 -12.26 -1.25 -4.39
CA ALA A 133 -11.00 -0.52 -4.27
C ALA A 133 -10.31 -0.30 -5.62
N GLN A 134 -10.45 -1.24 -6.56
CA GLN A 134 -9.87 -1.13 -7.90
C GLN A 134 -10.51 -0.02 -8.74
N VAL A 135 -11.78 0.31 -8.51
CA VAL A 135 -12.52 1.31 -9.31
C VAL A 135 -12.83 2.62 -8.58
N ASP A 136 -12.65 2.68 -7.26
CA ASP A 136 -12.92 3.87 -6.43
C ASP A 136 -11.65 4.33 -5.69
N SER A 137 -11.12 3.49 -4.78
CA SER A 137 -9.97 3.85 -3.93
C SER A 137 -8.65 4.06 -4.69
N SER A 138 -8.52 3.47 -5.88
CA SER A 138 -7.32 3.55 -6.73
C SER A 138 -7.13 4.92 -7.41
N VAL A 139 -8.18 5.76 -7.46
CA VAL A 139 -8.18 7.03 -8.19
C VAL A 139 -8.73 8.17 -7.32
N GLY A 140 -7.93 9.21 -7.10
CA GLY A 140 -8.36 10.45 -6.43
C GLY A 140 -7.57 10.81 -5.16
N GLY A 141 -6.72 9.91 -4.67
CA GLY A 141 -5.76 10.20 -3.59
C GLY A 141 -6.38 10.52 -2.22
N LYS A 142 -7.67 10.21 -2.03
CA LYS A 142 -8.33 10.31 -0.73
C LYS A 142 -7.84 9.16 0.15
N THR A 143 -7.50 9.49 1.39
CA THR A 143 -7.04 8.55 2.41
C THR A 143 -7.60 9.01 3.73
N ALA A 144 -8.11 8.11 4.58
CA ALA A 144 -8.72 8.51 5.83
C ALA A 144 -8.73 7.39 6.88
N ILE A 145 -9.03 7.76 8.11
CA ILE A 145 -9.40 6.84 9.19
C ILE A 145 -10.73 7.28 9.79
N ASN A 146 -11.42 6.38 10.48
CA ASN A 146 -12.64 6.74 11.18
C ASN A 146 -12.33 7.33 12.55
N SER A 147 -13.16 8.29 12.96
CA SER A 147 -13.23 8.78 14.33
C SER A 147 -14.44 8.20 15.04
N ARG A 148 -14.52 8.36 16.37
CA ARG A 148 -15.72 8.00 17.14
C ARG A 148 -16.98 8.74 16.66
N ALA A 149 -16.82 9.95 16.12
CA ALA A 149 -17.93 10.83 15.76
C ALA A 149 -18.34 10.72 14.29
N GLY A 150 -17.57 10.06 13.44
CA GLY A 150 -17.83 10.02 12.00
C GLY A 150 -16.82 9.18 11.23
N LYS A 151 -17.23 8.77 10.04
CA LYS A 151 -16.39 8.04 9.09
C LYS A 151 -15.60 8.99 8.21
N ASN A 152 -14.39 8.56 7.85
CA ASN A 152 -13.40 9.32 7.07
C ASN A 152 -13.19 10.74 7.60
#